data_AF-A0A6G2Q5D5-F1
#
_entry.id   AF-A0A6G2Q5D5-F1
#
_cell.length_a   1.000
_cell.length_b   1.000
_cell.length_c   1.000
_cell.angle_alpha   90.00
_cell.angle_beta   90.00
_cell.angle_gamma   90.00
#
_symmetry.space_group_name_H-M   'P 1'
#
loop_
_entity.id
_entity.type
_entity.pdbx_description
1 polymer ?
#
loop_
_entity_poly.entity_id
_entity_poly.type
_entity_poly.pdbx_seq_one_letter_code
_entity_poly.pdbx_strand_id
1 'polypeptide(L)'
;MEPSTLDALDQDAEGRITYYAKVDDGYSRNSPLGIVRRRVVGREGLEYDEAFTRNLRWEPTQYLRRYELGENEVDHVEISEREAATFIESVTTTRSV
;
A
#
# COMPACT_ATOMS: atom_id res chain seq x y z
N MET A 1 -31.66 -11.31 -23.13
CA MET A 1 -30.64 -10.52 -22.42
C MET A 1 -30.34 -11.26 -21.16
N GLU A 2 -29.20 -11.93 -21.09
CA GLU A 2 -28.72 -12.60 -19.89
C GLU A 2 -27.26 -12.14 -19.73
N PRO A 3 -26.91 -11.40 -18.66
CA PRO A 3 -25.50 -11.19 -18.36
C PRO A 3 -24.87 -12.56 -18.10
N SER A 4 -23.74 -12.84 -18.75
CA SER A 4 -23.09 -14.12 -18.58
C SER A 4 -22.52 -14.22 -17.17
N THR A 5 -22.59 -15.39 -16.52
CA THR A 5 -22.05 -15.62 -15.17
C THR A 5 -20.56 -15.24 -15.05
N LEU A 6 -19.85 -15.08 -16.16
CA LEU A 6 -18.48 -14.58 -16.23
C LEU A 6 -18.35 -13.07 -15.98
N ASP A 7 -19.31 -12.26 -16.39
CA ASP A 7 -19.34 -10.81 -16.11
C ASP A 7 -19.59 -10.52 -14.61
N ALA A 8 -20.23 -11.44 -13.90
CA ALA A 8 -20.42 -11.36 -12.45
C ALA A 8 -19.16 -11.72 -11.65
N LEU A 9 -18.18 -12.41 -12.25
CA LEU A 9 -16.90 -12.74 -11.60
C LEU A 9 -15.85 -11.62 -11.74
N ASP A 10 -16.16 -10.55 -12.47
CA ASP A 10 -15.26 -9.41 -12.70
C ASP A 10 -15.48 -8.30 -11.66
N GLN A 11 -16.60 -8.33 -10.92
CA GLN A 11 -16.91 -7.35 -9.87
C GLN A 11 -16.04 -7.53 -8.60
N ASP A 12 -15.31 -8.64 -8.47
CA ASP A 12 -14.30 -8.90 -7.43
C ASP A 12 -12.85 -8.80 -7.95
N ALA A 13 -12.65 -8.32 -9.19
CA ALA A 13 -11.32 -8.05 -9.75
C ALA A 13 -10.75 -6.68 -9.32
N GLU A 14 -11.47 -5.93 -8.49
CA GLU A 14 -10.93 -4.80 -7.73
C GLU A 14 -10.00 -5.32 -6.63
N GLY A 15 -8.73 -5.50 -7.01
CA GLY A 15 -7.74 -6.18 -6.20
C GLY A 15 -7.68 -5.72 -4.75
N ARG A 16 -7.57 -6.67 -3.80
CA ARG A 16 -7.41 -6.36 -2.38
C ARG A 16 -6.15 -5.52 -2.18
N ILE A 17 -6.28 -4.41 -1.44
CA ILE A 17 -5.15 -3.55 -1.09
C ILE A 17 -4.93 -3.62 0.41
N THR A 18 -3.69 -3.92 0.80
CA THR A 18 -3.24 -3.83 2.19
C THR A 18 -2.21 -2.71 2.30
N TYR A 19 -2.33 -1.88 3.35
CA TYR A 19 -1.45 -0.74 3.58
C TYR A 19 -0.54 -1.01 4.78
N TYR A 20 0.69 -0.51 4.71
CA TYR A 20 1.65 -0.64 5.78
C TYR A 20 2.38 0.67 6.04
N ALA A 21 2.54 1.01 7.31
CA ALA A 21 3.37 2.10 7.79
C ALA A 21 4.78 1.58 8.08
N LYS A 22 5.80 2.21 7.51
CA LYS A 22 7.20 1.98 7.89
C LYS A 22 7.47 2.65 9.24
N VAL A 23 7.93 1.87 10.21
CA VAL A 23 8.20 2.28 11.59
C VAL A 23 9.63 1.94 11.96
N ASP A 24 10.23 2.74 12.83
CA ASP A 24 11.60 2.58 13.31
C ASP A 24 11.79 3.44 14.58
N ASP A 25 12.99 3.48 15.13
CA ASP A 25 13.35 4.40 16.22
C ASP A 25 13.07 5.85 15.80
N GLY A 26 12.13 6.50 16.50
CA GLY A 26 11.65 7.85 16.18
C GLY A 26 10.47 7.94 15.20
N TYR A 27 10.03 6.84 14.57
CA TYR A 27 8.88 6.81 13.66
C TYR A 27 7.84 5.78 14.11
N SER A 28 6.61 6.25 14.35
CA SER A 28 5.51 5.42 14.83
C SER A 28 4.43 5.23 13.77
N ARG A 29 3.48 4.32 14.02
CA ARG A 29 2.29 4.14 13.16
C ARG A 29 1.56 5.45 12.84
N ASN A 30 1.49 6.37 13.80
CA ASN A 30 0.81 7.65 13.68
C ASN A 30 1.66 8.75 13.03
N SER A 31 2.98 8.55 12.95
CA SER A 31 3.93 9.45 12.28
C SER A 31 5.03 8.61 11.62
N PRO A 32 4.69 7.87 10.55
CA PRO A 32 5.58 6.89 9.97
C PRO A 32 6.62 7.54 9.06
N LEU A 33 7.73 6.82 8.80
CA LEU A 33 8.77 7.26 7.87
C LEU A 33 8.25 7.35 6.42
N GLY A 34 7.26 6.51 6.10
CA GLY A 34 6.59 6.42 4.82
C GLY A 34 5.58 5.29 4.84
N ILE A 35 4.78 5.17 3.79
CA ILE A 35 3.81 4.08 3.64
C ILE A 35 4.07 3.27 2.37
N VAL A 36 3.75 1.99 2.44
CA VAL A 36 3.74 1.07 1.30
C VAL A 36 2.36 0.42 1.22
N ARG A 37 1.99 -0.08 0.03
CA ARG A 37 0.79 -0.88 -0.17
C ARG A 37 1.12 -2.13 -0.99
N ARG A 38 0.42 -3.21 -0.71
CA ARG A 38 0.41 -4.42 -1.54
C ARG A 38 -0.95 -4.54 -2.21
N ARG A 39 -0.96 -4.65 -3.54
CA ARG A 39 -2.17 -4.90 -4.34
C ARG A 39 -2.18 -6.35 -4.79
N VAL A 40 -3.27 -7.07 -4.53
CA VAL A 40 -3.48 -8.43 -5.03
C VAL A 40 -4.39 -8.36 -6.25
N VAL A 41 -3.86 -8.62 -7.45
CA VAL A 41 -4.58 -8.41 -8.72
C VAL A 41 -4.81 -9.73 -9.44
N GLY A 42 -5.98 -9.84 -10.07
CA GLY A 42 -6.34 -10.98 -10.92
C GLY A 42 -6.65 -12.25 -10.13
N ARG A 43 -7.14 -13.26 -10.85
CA ARG A 43 -7.56 -14.55 -10.26
C ARG A 43 -6.42 -15.37 -9.69
N GLU A 44 -5.21 -15.15 -10.19
CA GLU A 44 -3.99 -15.83 -9.74
C GLU A 44 -3.40 -15.22 -8.46
N GLY A 45 -3.92 -14.08 -8.00
CA GLY A 45 -3.48 -13.44 -6.77
C GLY A 45 -2.09 -12.82 -6.88
N LEU A 46 -1.75 -12.24 -8.03
CA LEU A 46 -0.44 -11.61 -8.24
C LEU A 46 -0.30 -10.39 -7.32
N GLU A 47 0.79 -10.35 -6.56
CA GLU A 47 1.07 -9.28 -5.60
C GLU A 47 1.98 -8.20 -6.22
N TYR A 48 1.55 -6.95 -6.09
CA TYR A 48 2.29 -5.77 -6.53
C TYR A 48 2.49 -4.82 -5.37
N ASP A 49 3.76 -4.62 -5.00
CA ASP A 49 4.14 -3.73 -3.91
C ASP A 49 4.47 -2.34 -4.45
N GLU A 50 3.94 -1.31 -3.81
CA GLU A 50 4.18 0.09 -4.16
C GLU A 50 4.51 0.92 -2.91
N ALA A 51 5.42 1.87 -3.02
CA ALA A 51 5.72 2.85 -1.99
C ALA A 51 5.12 4.21 -2.36
N PHE A 52 4.57 4.94 -1.40
CA PHE A 52 4.19 6.32 -1.62
C PHE A 52 5.42 7.21 -1.49
N THR A 53 5.88 7.77 -2.62
CA THR A 53 7.17 8.45 -2.70
C THR A 53 7.04 9.94 -2.40
N ARG A 54 8.19 10.61 -2.23
CA ARG A 54 8.27 12.07 -2.14
C ARG A 54 7.79 12.79 -3.39
N ASN A 55 7.52 12.09 -4.49
CA ASN A 55 6.91 12.67 -5.70
C ASN A 55 5.38 12.71 -5.62
N LEU A 56 4.80 12.35 -4.47
CA LEU A 56 3.35 12.27 -4.23
C LEU A 56 2.66 11.25 -5.15
N ARG A 57 3.34 10.13 -5.42
CA ARG A 57 2.86 9.05 -6.28
C ARG A 57 3.19 7.70 -5.67
N TRP A 58 2.35 6.72 -5.97
CA TRP A 58 2.67 5.32 -5.74
C TRP A 58 3.63 4.85 -6.83
N GLU A 59 4.78 4.31 -6.43
CA GLU A 59 5.78 3.76 -7.34
C GLU A 59 6.12 2.31 -6.95
N PRO A 60 6.41 1.42 -7.93
CA PRO A 60 6.78 0.04 -7.64
C PRO A 60 7.95 -0.06 -6.66
N THR A 61 7.87 -1.00 -5.72
CA THR A 61 8.93 -1.24 -4.74
C THR A 61 9.14 -2.74 -4.53
N GLN A 62 10.31 -3.10 -4.02
CA GLN A 62 10.61 -4.47 -3.56
C GLN A 62 10.69 -4.54 -2.02
N TYR A 63 10.28 -3.49 -1.32
CA TYR A 63 10.46 -3.39 0.13
C TYR A 63 9.81 -4.56 0.90
N LEU A 64 8.51 -4.82 0.71
CA LEU A 64 7.82 -5.89 1.44
C LEU A 64 8.40 -7.26 1.09
N ARG A 65 8.63 -7.53 -0.20
CA ARG A 65 9.30 -8.77 -0.64
C ARG A 65 10.68 -8.98 -0.01
N ARG A 66 11.51 -7.94 0.09
CA ARG A 66 12.85 -8.04 0.72
C ARG A 66 12.73 -8.25 2.24
N TYR A 67 11.75 -7.62 2.87
CA TYR A 67 11.45 -7.83 4.29
C TYR A 67 11.01 -9.28 4.57
N GLU A 68 10.15 -9.86 3.72
CA GLU A 68 9.75 -11.28 3.82
C GLU A 68 10.94 -12.25 3.65
N LEU A 69 11.99 -11.81 2.94
CA LEU A 69 13.25 -12.55 2.79
C LEU A 69 14.25 -12.31 3.93
N GLY A 70 13.90 -11.48 4.92
CA GLY A 70 14.72 -11.20 6.11
C GLY A 70 15.67 -10.01 5.99
N GLU A 71 15.59 -9.21 4.91
CA GLU A 71 16.34 -7.95 4.78
C GLU A 71 15.64 -6.80 5.53
N ASN A 72 15.62 -6.90 6.85
CA ASN A 72 14.78 -6.06 7.73
C ASN A 72 15.55 -4.84 8.26
N GLU A 73 15.87 -3.88 7.39
CA GLU A 73 16.50 -2.61 7.82
C GLU A 73 15.53 -1.64 8.50
N VAL A 74 14.23 -1.72 8.17
CA VAL A 74 13.15 -0.88 8.71
C VAL A 74 11.91 -1.74 8.86
N ASP A 75 11.29 -1.73 10.04
CA ASP A 75 10.07 -2.47 10.32
C ASP A 75 8.83 -1.84 9.67
N HIS A 76 7.75 -2.60 9.60
CA HIS A 76 6.45 -2.07 9.22
C HIS A 76 5.31 -2.70 10.01
N VAL A 77 4.19 -1.97 10.08
CA VAL A 77 2.94 -2.45 10.65
C VAL A 77 1.81 -2.23 9.65
N GLU A 78 0.88 -3.17 9.59
CA GLU A 78 -0.34 -2.99 8.81
C GLU A 78 -1.16 -1.83 9.38
N ILE A 79 -1.69 -0.99 8.49
CA ILE A 79 -2.53 0.16 8.81
C ILE A 79 -3.83 0.10 8.02
N SER A 80 -4.86 0.77 8.54
CA SER A 80 -6.11 0.93 7.81
C SER A 80 -5.96 1.89 6.62
N GLU A 81 -6.86 1.77 5.65
CA GLU A 81 -6.96 2.73 4.54
C GLU A 81 -7.12 4.18 5.02
N ARG A 82 -7.88 4.39 6.12
CA ARG A 82 -8.07 5.72 6.72
C ARG A 82 -6.76 6.31 7.23
N GLU A 83 -5.94 5.51 7.90
CA GLU A 83 -4.62 5.94 8.38
C GLU A 83 -3.67 6.24 7.21
N ALA A 84 -3.71 5.43 6.15
CA ALA A 84 -2.94 5.69 4.93
C ALA A 84 -3.37 7.01 4.27
N ALA A 85 -4.68 7.28 4.18
CA ALA A 85 -5.22 8.52 3.66
C ALA A 85 -4.77 9.73 4.50
N THR A 86 -4.88 9.67 5.82
CA THR A 86 -4.41 10.73 6.72
C THR A 86 -2.92 11.03 6.53
N PHE A 87 -2.07 10.01 6.36
CA PHE A 87 -0.66 10.22 6.06
C PHE A 87 -0.47 10.95 4.71
N ILE A 88 -1.13 10.50 3.65
CA ILE A 88 -1.04 11.11 2.30
C ILE A 88 -1.48 12.57 2.32
N GLU A 89 -2.58 12.86 3.00
CA GLU A 89 -3.09 14.22 3.19
C GLU A 89 -2.04 15.09 3.89
N SER A 90 -1.47 14.60 5.00
CA SER A 90 -0.47 15.36 5.77
C SER A 90 0.74 15.76 4.92
N VAL A 91 1.32 14.83 4.16
CA VAL A 91 2.52 15.10 3.34
C VAL A 91 2.22 15.92 2.08
N THR A 92 0.97 15.91 1.61
CA THR A 92 0.51 16.72 0.48
C THR A 92 0.24 18.15 0.92
N THR A 93 -0.40 18.36 2.09
CA THR A 93 -0.68 19.68 2.67
C THR A 93 0.58 20.40 3.12
N THR A 94 1.55 19.72 3.74
CA THR A 94 2.82 20.32 4.17
C THR A 94 3.65 20.91 3.01
N ARG A 95 3.35 20.55 1.75
CA ARG A 95 4.08 21.04 0.56
C ARG A 95 3.40 22.18 -0.19
N SER A 96 2.24 22.65 0.25
CA SER A 96 1.54 23.79 -0.36
C SER A 96 1.94 25.15 0.24
N VAL A 97 3.14 25.26 0.83
CA VAL A 97 3.69 26.50 1.42
C VAL A 97 4.99 26.93 0.78
#